data_AF-A0A1Z8XW25-F1
#
_entry.id   AF-A0A1Z8XW25-F1
#
_cell.length_a   1.000
_cell.length_b   1.000
_cell.length_c   1.000
_cell.angle_alpha   90.00
_cell.angle_beta   90.00
_cell.angle_gamma   90.00
#
_symmetry.space_group_name_H-M   'P 1'
#
loop_
_entity.id
_entity.type
_entity.pdbx_description
1 polymer ?
#
loop_
_entity_poly.entity_id
_entity_poly.type
_entity_poly.pdbx_seq_one_letter_code
_entity_poly.pdbx_strand_id
1 'polypeptide(L)'
;MAVPVNFREASISKIALAKVGNPLKGEPLLTSKDLCRFEDSEADLLTSSFLVPFKSLEPYRLNIESNQETSLHGYAKKVFDNGSNLLEEAKDISQYLYSKSYHPNIKSGDLCISLIDGIIIAGNSVPALCIIKCENKTPFLQISEVDGDLTLTTQHGIYPDKVDKGCLILNYQEQDGYTVYLFDKSGNTNFWNKDFVNALPIRDDDYLTKRFGELCVNFAKRGIQGDADDKKRIKVANTALNYLSEHDDFKISEFESSLEEPEIIDQFTTYKSQYEEDSGHRIGDQFKVSKKEAGKAKQKLKEIIKLDTGVQISLSSEFLDRSQELLEYGYDEQKKMKYIKILFNEES
;
A
#
# COMPACT_ATOMS: atom_id res chain seq x y z
N MET A 1 -6.70 -11.40 5.83
CA MET A 1 -6.26 -10.69 7.06
C MET A 1 -4.76 -10.47 6.98
N ALA A 2 -4.33 -9.21 6.83
CA ALA A 2 -2.91 -8.87 6.93
C ALA A 2 -2.40 -9.35 8.30
N VAL A 3 -1.53 -10.36 8.28
CA VAL A 3 -0.95 -10.93 9.48
C VAL A 3 -0.15 -9.83 10.18
N PRO A 4 -0.38 -9.57 11.48
CA PRO A 4 0.37 -8.55 12.20
C PRO A 4 1.85 -8.93 12.21
N VAL A 5 2.70 -7.99 11.83
CA VAL A 5 4.15 -8.11 11.88
C VAL A 5 4.68 -7.33 13.07
N ASN A 6 5.59 -7.95 13.81
CA ASN A 6 6.22 -7.38 14.98
C ASN A 6 7.75 -7.35 14.79
N PHE A 7 8.32 -6.17 15.00
CA PHE A 7 9.73 -5.85 14.80
C PHE A 7 10.52 -5.74 16.12
N ARG A 8 9.93 -6.06 17.28
CA ARG A 8 10.55 -5.82 18.60
C ARG A 8 11.81 -6.66 18.85
N GLU A 9 11.84 -7.88 18.34
CA GLU A 9 12.97 -8.80 18.48
C GLU A 9 13.89 -8.76 17.26
N ALA A 10 13.66 -7.82 16.35
CA ALA A 10 14.41 -7.72 15.12
C ALA A 10 15.84 -7.25 15.38
N SER A 11 16.81 -7.88 14.73
CA SER A 11 18.21 -7.44 14.75
C SER A 11 18.87 -7.67 13.40
N ILE A 12 19.53 -6.64 12.88
CA ILE A 12 20.37 -6.74 11.68
C ILE A 12 21.60 -7.58 12.02
N SER A 13 21.77 -8.71 11.34
CA SER A 13 22.93 -9.58 11.50
C SER A 13 24.04 -9.29 10.50
N LYS A 14 23.72 -8.79 9.31
CA LYS A 14 24.70 -8.50 8.24
C LYS A 14 24.23 -7.36 7.35
N ILE A 15 25.19 -6.57 6.84
CA ILE A 15 24.93 -5.48 5.89
C ILE A 15 25.96 -5.52 4.76
N ALA A 16 25.48 -5.41 3.52
CA ALA A 16 26.26 -5.12 2.33
C ALA A 16 25.88 -3.74 1.78
N LEU A 17 26.84 -3.05 1.15
CA LEU A 17 26.67 -1.68 0.69
C LEU A 17 26.91 -1.58 -0.81
N ALA A 18 26.20 -0.67 -1.46
CA ALA A 18 26.48 -0.29 -2.84
C ALA A 18 26.21 1.20 -3.08
N LYS A 19 26.81 1.77 -4.13
CA LYS A 19 26.39 3.02 -4.75
C LYS A 19 25.84 2.68 -6.11
N VAL A 20 24.56 2.95 -6.31
CA VAL A 20 23.85 2.60 -7.54
C VAL A 20 23.64 3.87 -8.35
N GLY A 21 24.34 3.94 -9.48
CA GLY A 21 24.19 4.98 -10.48
C GLY A 21 22.99 4.79 -11.40
N ASN A 22 22.86 5.69 -12.36
CA ASN A 22 21.97 5.58 -13.51
C ASN A 22 22.76 5.32 -14.81
N PRO A 23 22.58 4.16 -15.49
CA PRO A 23 23.28 3.83 -16.71
C PRO A 23 23.10 4.85 -17.85
N LEU A 24 21.91 5.45 -17.99
CA LEU A 24 21.63 6.46 -19.03
C LEU A 24 22.43 7.75 -18.82
N LYS A 25 22.82 8.03 -17.58
CA LYS A 25 23.63 9.21 -17.22
C LYS A 25 25.12 8.92 -17.19
N GLY A 26 25.53 7.67 -17.48
CA GLY A 26 26.92 7.23 -17.32
C GLY A 26 27.39 7.20 -15.86
N GLU A 27 26.46 7.19 -14.90
CA GLU A 27 26.79 7.10 -13.48
C GLU A 27 27.05 5.63 -13.13
N PRO A 28 28.18 5.29 -12.47
CA PRO A 28 28.58 3.90 -12.30
C PRO A 28 27.85 3.18 -11.17
N LEU A 29 27.92 1.84 -11.20
CA LEU A 29 27.64 0.97 -10.05
C LEU A 29 28.93 0.66 -9.30
N LEU A 30 28.89 0.75 -7.96
CA LEU A 30 29.96 0.32 -7.07
C LEU A 30 29.38 -0.54 -5.95
N THR A 31 29.95 -1.71 -5.71
CA THR A 31 29.54 -2.62 -4.62
C THR A 31 30.64 -2.79 -3.59
N SER A 32 30.27 -3.06 -2.34
CA SER A 32 31.23 -3.32 -1.27
C SER A 32 32.01 -4.61 -1.54
N LYS A 33 33.29 -4.60 -1.17
CA LYS A 33 34.15 -5.79 -1.27
C LYS A 33 33.92 -6.77 -0.14
N ASP A 34 33.49 -6.26 1.02
CA ASP A 34 33.23 -7.00 2.25
C ASP A 34 31.90 -6.54 2.86
N LEU A 35 31.39 -7.31 3.83
CA LEU A 35 30.27 -6.91 4.67
C LEU A 35 30.70 -5.77 5.60
N CYS A 36 29.74 -4.88 5.90
CA CYS A 36 29.94 -3.83 6.90
C CYS A 36 30.18 -4.47 8.27
N ARG A 37 31.16 -3.94 9.01
CA ARG A 37 31.44 -4.32 10.39
C ARG A 37 30.83 -3.27 11.31
N PHE A 38 30.09 -3.73 12.30
CA PHE A 38 29.46 -2.91 13.32
C PHE A 38 29.43 -3.70 14.63
N GLU A 39 29.36 -2.99 15.75
CA GLU A 39 29.21 -3.58 17.09
C GLU A 39 27.73 -3.91 17.39
N ASP A 40 27.48 -4.78 18.37
CA ASP A 40 26.11 -5.15 18.77
C ASP A 40 25.27 -3.92 19.18
N SER A 41 25.90 -2.93 19.81
CA SER A 41 25.23 -1.68 20.20
C SER A 41 24.78 -0.83 19.00
N GLU A 42 25.52 -0.91 17.88
CA GLU A 42 25.18 -0.24 16.64
C GLU A 42 24.10 -1.00 15.87
N ALA A 43 24.06 -2.33 16.00
CA ALA A 43 23.07 -3.18 15.36
C ALA A 43 21.63 -2.78 15.76
N ASP A 44 21.39 -2.51 17.04
CA ASP A 44 20.08 -2.07 17.54
C ASP A 44 19.65 -0.73 16.93
N LEU A 45 20.58 0.24 16.88
CA LEU A 45 20.34 1.55 16.30
C LEU A 45 20.03 1.45 14.80
N LEU A 46 20.83 0.68 14.06
CA LEU A 46 20.64 0.44 12.63
C LEU A 46 19.32 -0.27 12.35
N THR A 47 18.98 -1.28 13.15
CA THR A 47 17.75 -2.06 12.97
C THR A 47 16.52 -1.21 13.20
N SER A 48 16.49 -0.47 14.31
CA SER A 48 15.37 0.42 14.63
C SER A 48 15.14 1.43 13.51
N SER A 49 16.23 2.00 12.99
CA SER A 49 16.29 2.98 11.92
C SER A 49 15.81 2.44 10.58
N PHE A 50 16.27 1.25 10.18
CA PHE A 50 15.94 0.63 8.89
C PHE A 50 14.49 0.14 8.86
N LEU A 51 13.92 -0.23 10.01
CA LEU A 51 12.56 -0.76 10.08
C LEU A 51 11.47 0.32 10.25
N VAL A 52 11.83 1.57 10.59
CA VAL A 52 10.85 2.67 10.72
C VAL A 52 9.94 2.81 9.49
N PRO A 53 10.45 2.84 8.25
CA PRO A 53 9.62 3.09 7.07
C PRO A 53 8.56 2.03 6.81
N PHE A 54 8.75 0.81 7.34
CA PHE A 54 7.87 -0.33 7.09
C PHE A 54 6.73 -0.46 8.11
N LYS A 55 6.70 0.39 9.15
CA LYS A 55 5.63 0.40 10.13
C LYS A 55 4.31 0.81 9.46
N SER A 56 3.27 0.03 9.71
CA SER A 56 1.90 0.29 9.23
C SER A 56 1.73 0.28 7.70
N LEU A 57 2.65 -0.35 6.97
CA LEU A 57 2.50 -0.55 5.52
C LEU A 57 1.63 -1.78 5.21
N GLU A 58 0.98 -1.76 4.04
CA GLU A 58 0.26 -2.91 3.52
C GLU A 58 1.23 -3.90 2.87
N PRO A 59 1.03 -5.22 3.05
CA PRO A 59 1.91 -6.23 2.46
C PRO A 59 1.57 -6.49 0.98
N TYR A 60 2.60 -6.86 0.23
CA TYR A 60 2.58 -7.31 -1.17
C TYR A 60 3.22 -8.72 -1.28
N ARG A 61 3.08 -9.35 -2.44
CA ARG A 61 3.86 -10.52 -2.86
C ARG A 61 5.01 -10.10 -3.74
N LEU A 62 6.17 -10.73 -3.58
CA LEU A 62 7.22 -10.71 -4.59
C LEU A 62 6.77 -11.61 -5.74
N ASN A 63 6.79 -11.13 -6.98
CA ASN A 63 6.44 -11.98 -8.09
C ASN A 63 7.49 -13.10 -8.27
N ILE A 64 7.01 -14.33 -8.52
CA ILE A 64 7.86 -15.45 -8.90
C ILE A 64 8.03 -15.41 -10.42
N GLU A 65 9.17 -14.92 -10.89
CA GLU A 65 9.48 -14.84 -12.32
C GLU A 65 9.89 -16.21 -12.89
N SER A 66 9.62 -16.44 -14.18
CA SER A 66 9.99 -17.68 -14.87
C SER A 66 11.49 -17.95 -14.83
N ASN A 67 12.30 -16.88 -14.88
CA ASN A 67 13.74 -16.96 -14.68
C ASN A 67 14.07 -16.54 -13.24
N GLN A 68 13.99 -17.49 -12.32
CA GLN A 68 14.24 -17.22 -10.90
C GLN A 68 15.69 -16.84 -10.62
N GLU A 69 16.66 -17.40 -11.35
CA GLU A 69 18.10 -17.23 -11.06
C GLU A 69 18.56 -15.77 -11.10
N THR A 70 17.93 -14.95 -11.95
CA THR A 70 18.28 -13.54 -12.14
C THR A 70 17.17 -12.59 -11.68
N SER A 71 16.34 -13.02 -10.73
CA SER A 71 15.22 -12.25 -10.18
C SER A 71 15.45 -11.90 -8.72
N LEU A 72 14.80 -10.82 -8.24
CA LEU A 72 14.87 -10.46 -6.83
C LEU A 72 14.39 -11.59 -5.90
N HIS A 73 13.41 -12.38 -6.36
CA HIS A 73 12.94 -13.57 -5.65
C HIS A 73 14.03 -14.63 -5.51
N GLY A 74 14.75 -14.95 -6.58
CA GLY A 74 15.84 -15.92 -6.53
C GLY A 74 17.00 -15.47 -5.66
N TYR A 75 17.40 -14.20 -5.75
CA TYR A 75 18.45 -13.66 -4.88
C TYR A 75 18.03 -13.72 -3.39
N ALA A 76 16.80 -13.31 -3.07
CA ALA A 76 16.27 -13.41 -1.71
C ALA A 76 16.25 -14.85 -1.20
N LYS A 77 15.81 -15.80 -2.03
CA LYS A 77 15.84 -17.23 -1.70
C LYS A 77 17.25 -17.72 -1.35
N LYS A 78 18.25 -17.43 -2.19
CA LYS A 78 19.64 -17.84 -1.93
C LYS A 78 20.19 -17.25 -0.63
N VAL A 79 19.80 -16.02 -0.26
CA VAL A 79 20.16 -15.41 1.03
C VAL A 79 19.45 -16.11 2.20
N PHE A 80 18.17 -16.44 2.07
CA PHE A 80 17.42 -17.12 3.12
C PHE A 80 17.86 -18.57 3.32
N ASP A 81 18.19 -19.28 2.25
CA ASP A 81 18.74 -20.65 2.30
C ASP A 81 20.12 -20.67 2.97
N ASN A 82 20.93 -19.63 2.71
CA ASN A 82 22.23 -19.47 3.36
C ASN A 82 22.63 -18.00 3.50
N GLY A 83 22.49 -17.46 4.72
CA GLY A 83 22.82 -16.07 5.03
C GLY A 83 24.30 -15.69 4.81
N SER A 84 25.23 -16.64 4.61
CA SER A 84 26.61 -16.30 4.20
C SER A 84 26.68 -15.71 2.79
N ASN A 85 25.68 -15.97 1.96
CA ASN A 85 25.64 -15.53 0.56
C ASN A 85 25.28 -14.04 0.42
N LEU A 86 24.92 -13.34 1.50
CA LEU A 86 24.47 -11.95 1.45
C LEU A 86 25.40 -11.04 0.65
N LEU A 87 26.72 -11.17 0.80
CA LEU A 87 27.67 -10.31 0.09
C LEU A 87 27.66 -10.53 -1.43
N GLU A 88 27.53 -11.77 -1.87
CA GLU A 88 27.47 -12.14 -3.28
C GLU A 88 26.12 -11.71 -3.87
N GLU A 89 25.03 -12.11 -3.24
CA GLU A 89 23.67 -11.78 -3.68
C GLU A 89 23.40 -10.27 -3.62
N ALA A 90 24.01 -9.53 -2.69
CA ALA A 90 23.93 -8.07 -2.66
C ALA A 90 24.56 -7.43 -3.90
N LYS A 91 25.61 -8.02 -4.49
CA LYS A 91 26.20 -7.54 -5.75
C LYS A 91 25.22 -7.77 -6.90
N ASP A 92 24.61 -8.94 -6.95
CA ASP A 92 23.65 -9.31 -7.99
C ASP A 92 22.37 -8.47 -7.89
N ILE A 93 21.83 -8.26 -6.69
CA ILE A 93 20.71 -7.34 -6.42
C ILE A 93 21.05 -5.92 -6.85
N SER A 94 22.26 -5.43 -6.52
CA SER A 94 22.68 -4.08 -6.90
C SER A 94 22.85 -3.94 -8.42
N GLN A 95 23.38 -4.97 -9.09
CA GLN A 95 23.52 -5.04 -10.53
C GLN A 95 22.16 -5.10 -11.23
N TYR A 96 21.23 -5.88 -10.68
CA TYR A 96 19.85 -5.96 -11.13
C TYR A 96 19.17 -4.59 -11.01
N LEU A 97 19.24 -3.94 -9.84
CA LEU A 97 18.69 -2.60 -9.63
C LEU A 97 19.29 -1.58 -10.63
N TYR A 98 20.61 -1.63 -10.83
CA TYR A 98 21.29 -0.76 -11.80
C TYR A 98 20.76 -0.98 -13.22
N SER A 99 20.59 -2.24 -13.65
CA SER A 99 20.03 -2.59 -14.97
C SER A 99 18.61 -2.08 -15.19
N LYS A 100 17.80 -2.01 -14.11
CA LYS A 100 16.43 -1.51 -14.15
C LYS A 100 16.37 0.01 -14.08
N SER A 101 17.44 0.68 -13.65
CA SER A 101 17.51 2.13 -13.44
C SER A 101 17.61 2.95 -14.74
N TYR A 102 16.90 2.54 -15.79
CA TYR A 102 17.03 3.07 -17.15
C TYR A 102 15.98 4.16 -17.46
N HIS A 103 15.98 5.23 -16.66
CA HIS A 103 15.15 6.40 -16.91
C HIS A 103 15.82 7.68 -16.38
N PRO A 104 15.78 8.83 -17.09
CA PRO A 104 16.47 10.07 -16.67
C PRO A 104 16.06 10.60 -15.28
N ASN A 105 14.83 10.33 -14.85
CA ASN A 105 14.33 10.79 -13.54
C ASN A 105 14.74 9.88 -12.37
N ILE A 106 15.34 8.72 -12.63
CA ILE A 106 15.87 7.86 -11.57
C ILE A 106 17.19 8.47 -11.08
N LYS A 107 17.26 8.75 -9.79
CA LYS A 107 18.43 9.32 -9.13
C LYS A 107 19.41 8.22 -8.71
N SER A 108 20.69 8.52 -8.75
CA SER A 108 21.70 7.73 -8.06
C SER A 108 21.49 7.77 -6.55
N GLY A 109 22.08 6.81 -5.82
CA GLY A 109 22.01 6.78 -4.37
C GLY A 109 22.88 5.71 -3.74
N ASP A 110 23.02 5.78 -2.43
CA ASP A 110 23.61 4.71 -1.65
C ASP A 110 22.53 3.67 -1.32
N LEU A 111 22.92 2.40 -1.39
CA LEU A 111 22.07 1.24 -1.18
C LEU A 111 22.64 0.45 0.00
N CYS A 112 21.76 0.14 0.96
CA CYS A 112 22.04 -0.76 2.07
C CYS A 112 21.18 -2.02 1.88
N ILE A 113 21.82 -3.19 1.83
CA ILE A 113 21.15 -4.49 1.75
C ILE A 113 21.51 -5.24 3.03
N SER A 114 20.52 -5.57 3.84
CA SER A 114 20.72 -6.11 5.18
C SER A 114 19.89 -7.37 5.41
N LEU A 115 20.51 -8.34 6.10
CA LEU A 115 19.81 -9.51 6.64
C LEU A 115 19.38 -9.17 8.07
N ILE A 116 18.11 -9.35 8.35
CA ILE A 116 17.48 -9.06 9.64
C ILE A 116 16.87 -10.35 10.16
N ASP A 117 17.21 -10.72 11.37
CA ASP A 117 16.65 -11.87 12.07
C ASP A 117 15.62 -11.40 13.11
N GLY A 118 14.75 -12.28 13.62
CA GLY A 118 13.85 -11.96 14.72
C GLY A 118 12.57 -11.20 14.34
N ILE A 119 12.17 -11.21 13.06
CA ILE A 119 10.89 -10.61 12.64
C ILE A 119 9.76 -11.60 12.96
N ILE A 120 8.79 -11.20 13.79
CA ILE A 120 7.68 -12.08 14.15
C ILE A 120 6.48 -11.83 13.22
N ILE A 121 6.04 -12.87 12.52
CA ILE A 121 4.83 -12.88 11.67
C ILE A 121 4.05 -14.17 11.91
N ALA A 122 2.74 -14.06 12.16
CA ALA A 122 1.87 -15.20 12.51
C ALA A 122 2.38 -16.04 13.71
N GLY A 123 3.10 -15.41 14.64
CA GLY A 123 3.71 -16.09 15.78
C GLY A 123 5.03 -16.83 15.48
N ASN A 124 5.50 -16.78 14.23
CA ASN A 124 6.78 -17.37 13.82
C ASN A 124 7.84 -16.28 13.68
N SER A 125 9.03 -16.52 14.24
CA SER A 125 10.21 -15.69 13.97
C SER A 125 10.80 -16.10 12.62
N VAL A 126 10.92 -15.15 11.70
CA VAL A 126 11.45 -15.36 10.35
C VAL A 126 12.57 -14.34 10.05
N PRO A 127 13.56 -14.72 9.22
CA PRO A 127 14.52 -13.76 8.68
C PRO A 127 13.87 -12.87 7.61
N ALA A 128 14.49 -11.73 7.35
CA ALA A 128 14.08 -10.77 6.35
C ALA A 128 15.27 -10.15 5.62
N LEU A 129 15.10 -9.88 4.33
CA LEU A 129 16.03 -9.12 3.52
C LEU A 129 15.50 -7.69 3.38
N CYS A 130 16.22 -6.73 3.94
CA CYS A 130 15.87 -5.32 3.91
C CYS A 130 16.80 -4.56 2.96
N ILE A 131 16.21 -3.93 1.95
CA ILE A 131 16.88 -3.16 0.90
C ILE A 131 16.42 -1.71 1.02
N ILE A 132 17.36 -0.81 1.30
CA ILE A 132 17.12 0.61 1.49
C ILE A 132 17.99 1.39 0.52
N LYS A 133 17.39 2.32 -0.23
CA LYS A 133 18.07 3.25 -1.11
C LYS A 133 17.83 4.69 -0.66
N CYS A 134 18.92 5.42 -0.51
CA CYS A 134 18.93 6.83 -0.15
C CYS A 134 19.51 7.65 -1.29
N GLU A 135 18.72 8.55 -1.84
CA GLU A 135 19.04 9.37 -3.02
C GLU A 135 19.61 10.73 -2.64
N ASN A 136 19.55 11.06 -1.34
CA ASN A 136 19.97 12.35 -0.83
C ASN A 136 20.89 12.16 0.38
N LYS A 137 22.04 12.85 0.37
CA LYS A 137 22.90 12.99 1.55
C LYS A 137 22.58 14.29 2.25
N THR A 138 22.52 14.27 3.56
CA THR A 138 22.37 15.48 4.38
C THR A 138 23.74 15.82 4.98
N PRO A 139 24.20 17.09 4.88
CA PRO A 139 25.37 17.51 5.62
C PRO A 139 25.05 17.54 7.11
N PHE A 140 25.95 17.02 7.94
CA PHE A 140 25.88 17.14 9.39
C PHE A 140 27.26 17.56 9.92
N LEU A 141 27.24 18.28 11.04
CA LEU A 141 28.45 18.73 11.72
C LEU A 141 28.86 17.68 12.75
N GLN A 142 30.09 17.21 12.65
CA GLN A 142 30.70 16.31 13.63
C GLN A 142 31.78 17.08 14.38
N ILE A 143 31.65 17.12 15.71
CA ILE A 143 32.70 17.59 16.60
C ILE A 143 33.43 16.35 17.10
N SER A 144 34.74 16.31 16.91
CA SER A 144 35.61 15.23 17.39
C SER A 144 36.83 15.81 18.08
N GLU A 145 37.31 15.13 19.11
CA GLU A 145 38.59 15.45 19.74
C GLU A 145 39.73 14.81 18.95
N VAL A 146 40.69 15.63 18.50
CA VAL A 146 41.90 15.19 17.82
C VAL A 146 43.08 15.86 18.52
N ASP A 147 44.01 15.06 19.06
CA ASP A 147 45.19 15.54 19.78
C ASP A 147 44.89 16.51 20.95
N GLY A 148 43.75 16.33 21.63
CA GLY A 148 43.33 17.16 22.76
C GLY A 148 42.69 18.51 22.39
N ASP A 149 42.42 18.75 21.10
CA ASP A 149 41.68 19.91 20.62
C ASP A 149 40.36 19.50 19.93
N LEU A 150 39.39 20.40 19.94
CA LEU A 150 38.08 20.17 19.33
C LEU A 150 38.12 20.56 17.85
N THR A 151 37.95 19.56 16.98
CA THR A 151 37.84 19.77 15.53
C THR A 151 36.38 19.67 15.09
N LEU A 152 35.92 20.66 14.34
CA LEU A 152 34.62 20.65 13.67
C LEU A 152 34.81 20.21 12.21
N THR A 153 34.14 19.13 11.81
CA THR A 153 34.11 18.67 10.41
C THR A 153 32.69 18.59 9.89
N THR A 154 32.50 18.90 8.60
CA THR A 154 31.22 18.70 7.91
C THR A 154 31.27 17.35 7.20
N GLN A 155 30.43 16.42 7.63
CA GLN A 155 30.27 15.11 7.00
C GLN A 155 28.99 15.09 6.17
N HIS A 156 28.98 14.30 5.10
CA HIS A 156 27.79 14.08 4.28
C HIS A 156 27.33 12.64 4.46
N GLY A 157 26.23 12.45 5.18
CA GLY A 157 25.73 11.14 5.56
C GLY A 157 24.33 10.85 5.03
N ILE A 158 23.96 9.59 5.18
CA ILE A 158 22.59 9.13 5.05
C ILE A 158 21.94 9.33 6.41
N TYR A 159 20.78 9.96 6.42
CA TYR A 159 19.97 10.04 7.63
C TYR A 159 18.96 8.89 7.60
N PRO A 160 18.93 7.99 8.59
CA PRO A 160 18.08 6.82 8.49
C PRO A 160 16.58 7.13 8.43
N ASP A 161 16.12 8.24 9.03
CA ASP A 161 14.72 8.69 8.87
C ASP A 161 14.42 9.29 7.49
N LYS A 162 15.42 9.43 6.62
CA LYS A 162 15.29 9.99 5.27
C LYS A 162 15.52 8.94 4.18
N VAL A 163 15.17 7.67 4.44
CA VAL A 163 15.04 6.66 3.38
C VAL A 163 14.16 7.23 2.27
N ASP A 164 14.61 7.10 1.02
CA ASP A 164 13.82 7.49 -0.14
C ASP A 164 13.03 6.30 -0.68
N LYS A 165 13.64 5.11 -0.69
CA LYS A 165 13.04 3.86 -1.15
C LYS A 165 13.43 2.69 -0.25
N GLY A 166 12.46 1.84 0.07
CA GLY A 166 12.63 0.67 0.93
C GLY A 166 11.86 -0.53 0.39
N CYS A 167 12.46 -1.71 0.55
CA CYS A 167 11.84 -3.00 0.29
C CYS A 167 12.25 -3.95 1.42
N LEU A 168 11.27 -4.50 2.14
CA LEU A 168 11.49 -5.49 3.20
C LEU A 168 10.82 -6.79 2.78
N ILE A 169 11.63 -7.79 2.45
CA ILE A 169 11.19 -9.13 2.03
C ILE A 169 11.26 -10.03 3.26
N LEU A 170 10.14 -10.55 3.73
CA LEU A 170 10.07 -11.52 4.81
C LEU A 170 10.11 -12.94 4.26
N ASN A 171 10.91 -13.81 4.87
CA ASN A 171 10.90 -15.24 4.57
C ASN A 171 9.64 -15.91 5.13
N TYR A 172 8.49 -15.56 4.55
CA TYR A 172 7.17 -16.03 4.94
C TYR A 172 6.32 -16.24 3.68
N GLN A 173 5.76 -17.44 3.54
CA GLN A 173 5.01 -17.89 2.35
C GLN A 173 5.85 -17.89 1.07
N GLU A 174 7.02 -18.54 1.12
CA GLU A 174 7.93 -18.69 -0.03
C GLU A 174 7.21 -19.15 -1.32
N GLN A 175 6.34 -20.18 -1.21
CA GLN A 175 5.64 -20.75 -2.36
C GLN A 175 4.71 -19.75 -3.08
N ASP A 176 4.28 -18.70 -2.36
CA ASP A 176 3.43 -17.63 -2.89
C ASP A 176 4.23 -16.38 -3.30
N GLY A 177 5.57 -16.44 -3.22
CA GLY A 177 6.47 -15.35 -3.57
C GLY A 177 6.79 -14.41 -2.40
N TYR A 178 7.00 -14.93 -1.19
CA TYR A 178 7.34 -14.15 0.01
C TYR A 178 6.33 -13.04 0.36
N THR A 179 6.49 -12.45 1.55
CA THR A 179 5.71 -11.26 1.95
C THR A 179 6.62 -10.05 1.90
N VAL A 180 6.20 -8.99 1.21
CA VAL A 180 7.03 -7.80 0.97
C VAL A 180 6.34 -6.54 1.45
N TYR A 181 7.09 -5.66 2.11
CA TYR A 181 6.65 -4.29 2.41
C TYR A 181 7.45 -3.29 1.59
N LEU A 182 6.75 -2.33 0.98
CA LEU A 182 7.33 -1.36 0.06
C LEU A 182 7.13 0.06 0.55
N PHE A 183 8.25 0.77 0.69
CA PHE A 183 8.26 2.18 1.01
C PHE A 183 8.83 2.98 -0.17
N ASP A 184 8.11 4.01 -0.62
CA ASP A 184 8.59 4.99 -1.59
C ASP A 184 8.12 6.37 -1.15
N LYS A 185 9.06 7.23 -0.76
CA LYS A 185 8.78 8.59 -0.29
C LYS A 185 8.12 9.46 -1.36
N SER A 186 8.39 9.20 -2.63
CA SER A 186 7.81 9.94 -3.75
C SER A 186 6.43 9.44 -4.16
N GLY A 187 6.05 8.23 -3.72
CA GLY A 187 4.76 7.59 -3.99
C GLY A 187 4.49 7.20 -5.46
N ASN A 188 5.41 7.49 -6.38
CA ASN A 188 5.14 7.51 -7.82
C ASN A 188 6.21 6.83 -8.69
N THR A 189 7.04 5.93 -8.15
CA THR A 189 8.00 5.21 -8.99
C THR A 189 7.51 3.81 -9.37
N ASN A 190 6.85 3.71 -10.54
CA ASN A 190 6.64 2.44 -11.24
C ASN A 190 7.94 1.62 -11.29
N PHE A 191 9.08 2.30 -11.47
CA PHE A 191 10.41 1.69 -11.43
C PHE A 191 10.69 0.87 -10.16
N TRP A 192 10.49 1.44 -8.96
CA TRP A 192 10.85 0.75 -7.73
C TRP A 192 9.95 -0.46 -7.50
N ASN A 193 8.63 -0.25 -7.58
CA ASN A 193 7.66 -1.29 -7.22
C ASN A 193 7.48 -2.33 -8.33
N LYS A 194 7.41 -1.92 -9.61
CA LYS A 194 7.12 -2.81 -10.75
C LYS A 194 8.38 -3.33 -11.43
N ASP A 195 9.33 -2.46 -11.76
CA ASP A 195 10.48 -2.87 -12.59
C ASP A 195 11.59 -3.54 -11.78
N PHE A 196 11.86 -3.04 -10.57
CA PHE A 196 12.87 -3.60 -9.67
C PHE A 196 12.30 -4.66 -8.74
N VAL A 197 11.37 -4.31 -7.85
CA VAL A 197 10.84 -5.28 -6.89
C VAL A 197 9.90 -6.27 -7.56
N ASN A 198 9.14 -5.84 -8.57
CA ASN A 198 8.11 -6.65 -9.21
C ASN A 198 7.09 -7.17 -8.19
N ALA A 199 6.59 -6.28 -7.34
CA ALA A 199 5.64 -6.64 -6.31
C ALA A 199 4.21 -6.67 -6.83
N LEU A 200 3.49 -7.73 -6.47
CA LEU A 200 2.08 -7.93 -6.78
C LEU A 200 1.23 -7.65 -5.53
N PRO A 201 0.07 -7.01 -5.66
CA PRO A 201 -0.85 -6.86 -4.53
C PRO A 201 -1.25 -8.24 -4.02
N ILE A 202 -1.31 -8.41 -2.70
CA ILE A 202 -1.93 -9.59 -2.09
C ILE A 202 -3.44 -9.46 -2.31
N ARG A 203 -3.97 -10.23 -3.26
CA ARG A 203 -5.40 -10.25 -3.58
C ARG A 203 -6.14 -11.24 -2.67
N ASP A 204 -6.01 -11.05 -1.37
CA ASP A 204 -6.84 -11.80 -0.44
C ASP A 204 -8.29 -11.27 -0.44
N ASP A 205 -9.17 -12.06 0.15
CA ASP A 205 -10.59 -11.74 0.29
C ASP A 205 -10.84 -10.38 0.96
N ASP A 206 -9.99 -9.98 1.92
CA ASP A 206 -10.04 -8.67 2.57
C ASP A 206 -9.70 -7.54 1.59
N TYR A 207 -8.64 -7.70 0.80
CA TYR A 207 -8.23 -6.74 -0.22
C TYR A 207 -9.31 -6.54 -1.29
N LEU A 208 -9.86 -7.65 -1.80
CA LEU A 208 -10.93 -7.62 -2.80
C LEU A 208 -12.19 -6.95 -2.24
N THR A 209 -12.58 -7.27 -1.01
CA THR A 209 -13.69 -6.62 -0.31
C THR A 209 -13.46 -5.11 -0.14
N LYS A 210 -12.26 -4.70 0.31
CA LYS A 210 -11.91 -3.28 0.50
C LYS A 210 -11.95 -2.51 -0.81
N ARG A 211 -11.35 -3.05 -1.88
CA ARG A 211 -11.32 -2.39 -3.21
C ARG A 211 -12.68 -2.32 -3.85
N PHE A 212 -13.47 -3.38 -3.75
CA PHE A 212 -14.83 -3.37 -4.23
C PHE A 212 -15.69 -2.36 -3.45
N GLY A 213 -15.56 -2.30 -2.13
CA GLY A 213 -16.21 -1.27 -1.32
C GLY A 213 -15.81 0.15 -1.73
N GLU A 214 -14.52 0.42 -1.99
CA GLU A 214 -14.04 1.70 -2.50
C GLU A 214 -14.61 2.03 -3.90
N LEU A 215 -14.69 1.04 -4.80
CA LEU A 215 -15.33 1.18 -6.10
C LEU A 215 -16.80 1.60 -5.94
N CYS A 216 -17.57 0.91 -5.11
CA CYS A 216 -18.98 1.23 -4.88
C CYS A 216 -19.18 2.64 -4.29
N VAL A 217 -18.35 3.02 -3.31
CA VAL A 217 -18.38 4.38 -2.72
C VAL A 217 -18.09 5.43 -3.80
N ASN A 218 -17.09 5.19 -4.65
CA ASN A 218 -16.69 6.14 -5.69
C ASN A 218 -17.72 6.21 -6.82
N PHE A 219 -18.28 5.07 -7.23
CA PHE A 219 -19.35 4.98 -8.21
C PHE A 219 -20.58 5.77 -7.76
N ALA A 220 -21.03 5.58 -6.51
CA ALA A 220 -22.16 6.34 -5.95
C ALA A 220 -21.89 7.86 -5.90
N LYS A 221 -20.65 8.27 -5.63
CA LYS A 221 -20.29 9.70 -5.52
C LYS A 221 -20.05 10.39 -6.86
N ARG A 222 -19.50 9.69 -7.87
CA ARG A 222 -18.95 10.31 -9.09
C ARG A 222 -19.26 9.54 -10.39
N GLY A 223 -19.64 8.27 -10.30
CA GLY A 223 -19.82 7.40 -11.46
C GLY A 223 -21.19 7.52 -12.13
N ILE A 224 -22.21 7.98 -11.40
CA ILE A 224 -23.56 8.15 -11.95
C ILE A 224 -23.65 9.48 -12.71
N GLN A 225 -23.68 9.39 -14.05
CA GLN A 225 -23.77 10.54 -14.95
C GLN A 225 -25.23 10.91 -15.26
N GLY A 226 -25.48 12.20 -15.50
CA GLY A 226 -26.80 12.78 -15.77
C GLY A 226 -27.43 13.48 -14.57
N ASP A 227 -28.62 14.06 -14.76
CA ASP A 227 -29.46 14.71 -13.74
C ASP A 227 -30.12 13.65 -12.82
N ALA A 228 -29.34 12.62 -12.46
CA ALA A 228 -29.79 11.51 -11.64
C ALA A 228 -30.10 12.04 -10.24
N ASP A 229 -31.39 11.95 -9.88
CA ASP A 229 -31.94 12.39 -8.60
C ASP A 229 -31.10 11.84 -7.44
N ASP A 230 -30.86 12.65 -6.40
CA ASP A 230 -30.04 12.24 -5.24
C ASP A 230 -30.53 10.90 -4.64
N LYS A 231 -31.84 10.62 -4.76
CA LYS A 231 -32.45 9.31 -4.46
C LYS A 231 -31.79 8.12 -5.15
N LYS A 232 -31.41 8.24 -6.42
CA LYS A 232 -30.80 7.15 -7.19
C LYS A 232 -29.39 6.83 -6.68
N ARG A 233 -28.62 7.87 -6.34
CA ARG A 233 -27.28 7.71 -5.74
C ARG A 233 -27.35 6.99 -4.40
N ILE A 234 -28.34 7.35 -3.58
CA ILE A 234 -28.62 6.71 -2.29
C ILE A 234 -29.03 5.25 -2.48
N LYS A 235 -29.93 4.96 -3.42
CA LYS A 235 -30.38 3.59 -3.70
C LYS A 235 -29.20 2.69 -4.10
N VAL A 236 -28.37 3.13 -5.04
CA VAL A 236 -27.19 2.38 -5.50
C VAL A 236 -26.17 2.16 -4.38
N ALA A 237 -25.92 3.19 -3.57
CA ALA A 237 -25.05 3.09 -2.40
C ALA A 237 -25.58 2.05 -1.40
N ASN A 238 -26.88 2.09 -1.08
CA ASN A 238 -27.50 1.15 -0.15
C ASN A 238 -27.48 -0.29 -0.66
N THR A 239 -27.80 -0.51 -1.94
CA THR A 239 -27.71 -1.85 -2.56
C THR A 239 -26.30 -2.41 -2.45
N ALA A 240 -25.27 -1.60 -2.73
CA ALA A 240 -23.88 -2.03 -2.61
C ALA A 240 -23.44 -2.35 -1.16
N LEU A 241 -23.94 -1.60 -0.19
CA LEU A 241 -23.65 -1.84 1.22
C LEU A 241 -24.33 -3.09 1.76
N ASN A 242 -25.59 -3.30 1.39
CA ASN A 242 -26.36 -4.47 1.81
C ASN A 242 -25.79 -5.72 1.18
N TYR A 243 -25.46 -5.69 -0.11
CA TYR A 243 -24.87 -6.84 -0.78
C TYR A 243 -23.56 -7.30 -0.14
N LEU A 244 -22.67 -6.38 0.21
CA LEU A 244 -21.43 -6.71 0.95
C LEU A 244 -21.65 -7.12 2.41
N SER A 245 -22.77 -6.73 3.02
CA SER A 245 -23.05 -7.05 4.42
C SER A 245 -23.78 -8.39 4.57
N GLU A 246 -24.68 -8.70 3.65
CA GLU A 246 -25.56 -9.87 3.68
C GLU A 246 -24.88 -11.12 3.09
N HIS A 247 -24.09 -10.97 2.02
CA HIS A 247 -23.44 -12.10 1.39
C HIS A 247 -22.08 -12.42 2.02
N ASP A 248 -21.82 -13.71 2.21
CA ASP A 248 -20.51 -14.22 2.63
C ASP A 248 -19.59 -14.46 1.42
N ASP A 249 -20.16 -14.71 0.25
CA ASP A 249 -19.46 -14.86 -1.02
C ASP A 249 -19.97 -13.80 -2.00
N PHE A 250 -19.05 -12.97 -2.50
CA PHE A 250 -19.33 -11.98 -3.51
C PHE A 250 -19.30 -12.64 -4.89
N LYS A 251 -20.32 -12.36 -5.71
CA LYS A 251 -20.24 -12.55 -7.16
C LYS A 251 -20.68 -11.29 -7.88
N ILE A 252 -19.92 -10.88 -8.90
CA ILE A 252 -20.21 -9.66 -9.64
C ILE A 252 -21.53 -9.73 -10.41
N SER A 253 -21.85 -10.88 -11.01
CA SER A 253 -23.09 -11.08 -11.76
C SER A 253 -24.35 -10.96 -10.89
N GLU A 254 -24.26 -11.46 -9.64
CA GLU A 254 -25.34 -11.34 -8.66
C GLU A 254 -25.46 -9.89 -8.17
N PHE A 255 -24.35 -9.18 -7.99
CA PHE A 255 -24.35 -7.76 -7.66
C PHE A 255 -24.95 -6.89 -8.78
N GLU A 256 -24.53 -7.09 -10.03
CA GLU A 256 -25.08 -6.37 -11.19
C GLU A 256 -26.59 -6.60 -11.30
N SER A 257 -27.06 -7.82 -11.05
CA SER A 257 -28.48 -8.14 -10.99
C SER A 257 -29.21 -7.41 -9.85
N SER A 258 -28.55 -7.18 -8.72
CA SER A 258 -29.11 -6.45 -7.57
C SER A 258 -29.30 -4.95 -7.80
N LEU A 259 -28.63 -4.36 -8.81
CA LEU A 259 -28.77 -2.95 -9.15
C LEU A 259 -30.07 -2.64 -9.91
N GLU A 260 -30.80 -3.67 -10.37
CA GLU A 260 -32.12 -3.66 -11.03
C GLU A 260 -32.24 -2.85 -12.35
N GLU A 261 -31.60 -1.68 -12.47
CA GLU A 261 -31.68 -0.77 -13.62
C GLU A 261 -30.56 -1.03 -14.65
N PRO A 262 -30.89 -1.38 -15.92
CA PRO A 262 -29.89 -1.66 -16.97
C PRO A 262 -28.92 -0.50 -17.22
N GLU A 263 -29.41 0.75 -17.20
CA GLU A 263 -28.58 1.94 -17.40
C GLU A 263 -27.51 2.10 -16.31
N ILE A 264 -27.82 1.71 -15.08
CA ILE A 264 -26.89 1.78 -13.94
C ILE A 264 -25.86 0.65 -14.02
N ILE A 265 -26.26 -0.54 -14.49
CA ILE A 265 -25.35 -1.67 -14.73
C ILE A 265 -24.32 -1.30 -15.80
N ASP A 266 -24.74 -0.66 -16.90
CA ASP A 266 -23.84 -0.21 -17.97
C ASP A 266 -22.86 0.88 -17.47
N GLN A 267 -23.36 1.84 -16.70
CA GLN A 267 -22.53 2.88 -16.07
C GLN A 267 -21.54 2.26 -15.07
N PHE A 268 -21.97 1.29 -14.26
CA PHE A 268 -21.12 0.58 -13.31
C PHE A 268 -20.02 -0.21 -14.02
N THR A 269 -20.35 -0.95 -15.08
CA THR A 269 -19.39 -1.75 -15.86
C THR A 269 -18.32 -0.87 -16.51
N THR A 270 -18.74 0.26 -17.08
CA THR A 270 -17.84 1.26 -17.65
C THR A 270 -16.94 1.88 -16.58
N TYR A 271 -17.53 2.26 -15.43
CA TYR A 271 -16.80 2.85 -14.32
C TYR A 271 -15.82 1.87 -13.65
N LYS A 272 -16.20 0.59 -13.52
CA LYS A 272 -15.32 -0.50 -13.07
C LYS A 272 -14.12 -0.59 -13.99
N SER A 273 -14.33 -0.67 -15.30
CA SER A 273 -13.24 -0.79 -16.28
C SER A 273 -12.25 0.38 -16.19
N GLN A 274 -12.75 1.61 -16.09
CA GLN A 274 -11.93 2.81 -15.88
C GLN A 274 -11.19 2.79 -14.54
N TYR A 275 -11.86 2.40 -13.45
CA TYR A 275 -11.24 2.29 -12.13
C TYR A 275 -10.13 1.23 -12.11
N GLU A 276 -10.31 0.09 -12.79
CA GLU A 276 -9.29 -0.94 -12.89
C GLU A 276 -8.08 -0.49 -13.72
N GLU A 277 -8.30 0.30 -14.78
CA GLU A 277 -7.25 0.88 -15.62
C GLU A 277 -6.46 1.96 -14.87
N ASP A 278 -7.16 2.91 -14.24
CA ASP A 278 -6.57 4.02 -13.49
C ASP A 278 -5.84 3.55 -12.23
N SER A 279 -6.42 2.58 -11.52
CA SER A 279 -5.82 2.06 -10.29
C SER A 279 -4.79 0.97 -10.55
N GLY A 280 -4.83 0.31 -11.72
CA GLY A 280 -4.01 -0.86 -12.05
C GLY A 280 -4.40 -2.13 -11.28
N HIS A 281 -5.55 -2.14 -10.61
CA HIS A 281 -6.03 -3.27 -9.80
C HIS A 281 -7.27 -3.88 -10.43
N ARG A 282 -7.25 -5.19 -10.70
CA ARG A 282 -8.45 -5.94 -11.12
C ARG A 282 -9.22 -6.44 -9.92
N ILE A 283 -10.54 -6.26 -9.95
CA ILE A 283 -11.48 -6.84 -9.01
C ILE A 283 -11.88 -8.20 -9.55
N GLY A 284 -11.66 -9.25 -8.75
CA GLY A 284 -12.07 -10.60 -9.09
C GLY A 284 -13.59 -10.72 -9.21
N ASP A 285 -14.05 -11.57 -10.11
CA ASP A 285 -15.49 -11.77 -10.35
C ASP A 285 -16.18 -12.50 -9.19
N GLN A 286 -15.40 -13.24 -8.39
CA GLN A 286 -15.85 -13.92 -7.17
C GLN A 286 -14.78 -13.83 -6.08
N PHE A 287 -15.19 -13.55 -4.85
CA PHE A 287 -14.32 -13.55 -3.66
C PHE A 287 -15.13 -13.70 -2.38
N LYS A 288 -14.51 -14.12 -1.28
CA LYS A 288 -15.22 -14.19 0.01
C LYS A 288 -15.29 -12.81 0.65
N VAL A 289 -16.44 -12.41 1.17
CA VAL A 289 -16.61 -11.08 1.73
C VAL A 289 -16.08 -10.99 3.15
N SER A 290 -15.17 -10.03 3.37
CA SER A 290 -14.67 -9.69 4.69
C SER A 290 -15.66 -8.78 5.42
N LYS A 291 -16.42 -9.31 6.38
CA LYS A 291 -17.39 -8.52 7.17
C LYS A 291 -16.76 -7.30 7.86
N LYS A 292 -15.48 -7.40 8.25
CA LYS A 292 -14.72 -6.28 8.83
C LYS A 292 -14.50 -5.15 7.83
N GLU A 293 -14.03 -5.46 6.62
CA GLU A 293 -13.77 -4.45 5.59
C GLU A 293 -15.09 -3.93 4.98
N ALA A 294 -16.12 -4.77 4.86
CA ALA A 294 -17.47 -4.37 4.51
C ALA A 294 -18.03 -3.33 5.50
N GLY A 295 -17.85 -3.55 6.81
CA GLY A 295 -18.24 -2.57 7.85
C GLY A 295 -17.49 -1.24 7.74
N LYS A 296 -16.19 -1.27 7.42
CA LYS A 296 -15.41 -0.03 7.17
C LYS A 296 -15.87 0.71 5.91
N ALA A 297 -16.18 -0.01 4.84
CA ALA A 297 -16.75 0.58 3.63
C ALA A 297 -18.11 1.24 3.95
N LYS A 298 -18.97 0.57 4.74
CA LYS A 298 -20.23 1.11 5.26
C LYS A 298 -20.06 2.41 6.06
N GLN A 299 -18.97 2.51 6.83
CA GLN A 299 -18.66 3.73 7.57
C GLN A 299 -18.15 4.87 6.68
N LYS A 300 -17.35 4.59 5.65
CA LYS A 300 -16.84 5.59 4.69
C LYS A 300 -17.93 6.16 3.78
N LEU A 301 -19.02 5.42 3.63
CA LEU A 301 -20.20 5.81 2.86
C LEU A 301 -21.22 6.63 3.66
N LYS A 302 -20.92 7.00 4.93
CA LYS A 302 -21.71 8.00 5.67
C LYS A 302 -21.94 9.21 4.78
N GLU A 303 -23.20 9.37 4.38
CA GLU A 303 -23.58 10.38 3.42
C GLU A 303 -23.66 11.72 4.13
N ILE A 304 -23.03 12.75 3.56
CA ILE A 304 -23.20 14.12 3.99
C ILE A 304 -24.01 14.79 2.89
N ILE A 305 -25.32 14.90 3.09
CA ILE A 305 -26.19 15.70 2.21
C ILE A 305 -25.89 17.16 2.51
N LYS A 306 -25.33 17.87 1.53
CA LYS A 306 -25.05 19.30 1.63
C LYS A 306 -26.17 20.05 0.93
N LEU A 307 -26.95 20.80 1.69
CA LEU A 307 -27.97 21.69 1.16
C LEU A 307 -27.34 23.04 0.77
N ASP A 308 -27.92 23.68 -0.25
CA ASP A 308 -27.57 25.02 -0.73
C ASP A 308 -27.73 26.11 0.34
N THR A 309 -28.58 25.85 1.33
CA THR A 309 -28.76 26.67 2.54
C THR A 309 -27.58 26.62 3.52
N GLY A 310 -26.56 25.81 3.26
CA GLY A 310 -25.39 25.61 4.14
C GLY A 310 -25.57 24.54 5.21
N VAL A 311 -26.74 23.90 5.29
CA VAL A 311 -27.02 22.78 6.20
C VAL A 311 -26.38 21.51 5.66
N GLN A 312 -25.69 20.78 6.53
CA GLN A 312 -25.13 19.46 6.23
C GLN A 312 -25.84 18.40 7.07
N ILE A 313 -26.50 17.45 6.41
CA ILE A 313 -27.15 16.32 7.07
C ILE A 313 -26.21 15.12 6.94
N SER A 314 -25.65 14.67 8.06
CA SER A 314 -24.87 13.43 8.09
C SER A 314 -25.78 12.26 8.41
N LEU A 315 -25.96 11.36 7.45
CA LEU A 315 -26.74 10.14 7.64
C LEU A 315 -25.84 9.05 8.22
N SER A 316 -26.27 8.46 9.33
CA SER A 316 -25.59 7.31 9.91
C SER A 316 -25.86 6.05 9.07
N SER A 317 -24.94 5.09 9.16
CA SER A 317 -25.05 3.81 8.47
C SER A 317 -26.31 3.01 8.87
N GLU A 318 -26.83 3.20 10.08
CA GLU A 318 -28.06 2.57 10.58
C GLU A 318 -29.32 3.24 10.00
N PHE A 319 -29.26 4.54 9.75
CA PHE A 319 -30.35 5.28 9.13
C PHE A 319 -30.48 4.96 7.64
N LEU A 320 -29.35 4.70 6.96
CA LEU A 320 -29.31 4.31 5.55
C LEU A 320 -30.05 3.00 5.28
N ASP A 321 -29.97 2.02 6.20
CA ASP A 321 -30.69 0.74 6.08
C ASP A 321 -32.21 0.92 6.08
N ARG A 322 -32.72 1.99 6.68
CA ARG A 322 -34.15 2.34 6.76
C ARG A 322 -34.53 3.55 5.91
N SER A 323 -33.62 4.04 5.06
CA SER A 323 -33.82 5.30 4.35
C SER A 323 -34.98 5.26 3.37
N GLN A 324 -35.32 4.08 2.83
CA GLN A 324 -36.48 3.92 1.93
C GLN A 324 -37.82 4.15 2.64
N GLU A 325 -37.89 3.89 3.95
CA GLU A 325 -39.11 4.10 4.74
C GLU A 325 -39.12 5.46 5.44
N LEU A 326 -37.95 5.98 5.80
CA LEU A 326 -37.83 7.15 6.68
C LEU A 326 -37.45 8.44 5.98
N LEU A 327 -37.04 8.40 4.70
CA LEU A 327 -36.55 9.57 3.98
C LEU A 327 -37.31 9.80 2.66
N GLU A 328 -38.04 10.91 2.60
CA GLU A 328 -38.78 11.34 1.41
C GLU A 328 -38.22 12.66 0.88
N TYR A 329 -37.96 12.74 -0.43
CA TYR A 329 -37.77 14.03 -1.10
C TYR A 329 -39.04 14.44 -1.81
N GLY A 330 -39.43 15.70 -1.62
CA GLY A 330 -40.51 16.33 -2.36
C GLY A 330 -40.14 17.73 -2.83
N TYR A 331 -41.03 18.30 -3.62
CA TYR A 331 -40.91 19.67 -4.13
C TYR A 331 -42.11 20.48 -3.61
N ASP A 332 -41.81 21.60 -2.97
CA ASP A 332 -42.82 22.54 -2.50
C ASP A 332 -43.15 23.51 -3.64
N GLU A 333 -44.29 23.31 -4.31
CA GLU A 333 -44.77 24.15 -5.41
C GLU A 333 -45.02 25.62 -4.99
N GLN A 334 -45.34 25.88 -3.72
CA GLN A 334 -45.58 27.24 -3.23
C GLN A 334 -44.27 27.98 -2.98
N LYS A 335 -43.27 27.29 -2.42
CA LYS A 335 -41.95 27.87 -2.13
C LYS A 335 -40.96 27.76 -3.28
N LYS A 336 -41.27 26.95 -4.30
CA LYS A 336 -40.36 26.57 -5.41
C LYS A 336 -39.02 26.00 -4.91
N MET A 337 -39.07 25.21 -3.84
CA MET A 337 -37.88 24.64 -3.20
C MET A 337 -38.04 23.13 -3.04
N LYS A 338 -36.92 22.40 -3.11
CA LYS A 338 -36.87 20.98 -2.74
C LYS A 338 -36.86 20.86 -1.21
N TYR A 339 -37.54 19.85 -0.68
CA TYR A 339 -37.48 19.51 0.74
C TYR A 339 -37.11 18.04 0.95
N ILE A 340 -36.48 17.78 2.09
CA ILE A 340 -36.19 16.44 2.60
C ILE A 340 -37.03 16.27 3.86
N LYS A 341 -37.87 15.24 3.89
CA LYS A 341 -38.66 14.85 5.07
C LYS A 341 -38.01 13.61 5.68
N ILE A 342 -37.68 13.71 6.97
CA ILE A 342 -37.15 12.60 7.76
C ILE A 342 -38.21 12.25 8.81
N LEU A 343 -38.71 11.02 8.78
CA LEU A 343 -39.67 10.50 9.76
C LEU A 343 -38.92 9.93 10.97
N PHE A 344 -39.32 10.31 12.18
CA PHE A 344 -38.78 9.81 13.44
C PHE A 344 -39.91 9.56 14.45
N ASN A 345 -39.71 8.63 15.37
CA ASN A 345 -40.71 8.26 16.39
C ASN A 345 -40.46 8.97 17.72
N GLU A 346 -39.21 9.00 18.19
CA GLU A 346 -38.82 9.62 19.45
C GLU A 346 -37.56 10.46 19.26
N GLU A 347 -37.50 11.61 19.92
CA GLU A 347 -36.37 12.54 20.00
C GLU A 347 -35.51 12.17 21.23
N SER A 348 -34.19 12.20 21.09
CA SER A 348 -33.23 11.93 22.17
C SER A 348 -32.42 13.17 22.54
#